data_AF-E6VBI3-F1
#
_entry.id   AF-E6VBI3-F1
#
_cell.length_a   1.000
_cell.length_b   1.000
_cell.length_c   1.000
_cell.angle_alpha   90.00
_cell.angle_beta   90.00
_cell.angle_gamma   90.00
#
_symmetry.space_group_name_H-M   'P 1'
#
loop_
_entity.id
_entity.type
_entity.pdbx_description
1 polymer ?
#
loop_
_entity_poly.entity_id
_entity_poly.type
_entity_poly.pdbx_seq_one_letter_code
_entity_poly.pdbx_strand_id
1 'polypeptide(L)'
;MSLQNLLAIGRLQAHQPDAAGIAKLLQAARRNLADAHVAQVSTDNRFDAAYKCIMQCAMLGLWANGYRTSTSQPGHHQTAIQSLGLTMGVAHSRTSSCSMHCVGNAMRATMKVTRFPPPRCRPASNKPRNCWPVPKTGFVPIAPIS
;
A
#
# COMPACT_ATOMS: atom_id res chain seq x y z
N MET A 1 -5.01 -16.07 -13.18
CA MET A 1 -4.34 -14.86 -13.71
C MET A 1 -3.27 -14.44 -12.70
N SER A 2 -2.03 -14.14 -13.11
CA SER A 2 -0.91 -13.77 -12.21
C SER A 2 -0.57 -12.27 -12.27
N LEU A 3 0.21 -11.77 -11.30
CA LEU A 3 0.70 -10.37 -11.30
C LEU A 3 1.62 -10.10 -12.51
N GLN A 4 2.44 -11.06 -12.91
CA GLN A 4 3.30 -10.95 -14.07
C GLN A 4 2.49 -10.83 -15.37
N ASN A 5 1.39 -11.59 -15.49
CA ASN A 5 0.49 -11.46 -16.64
C ASN A 5 -0.15 -10.07 -16.68
N LEU A 6 -0.59 -9.54 -15.53
CA LEU A 6 -1.17 -8.19 -15.44
C LEU A 6 -0.14 -7.09 -15.79
N LEU A 7 1.13 -7.27 -15.45
CA LEU A 7 2.21 -6.40 -15.90
C LEU A 7 2.38 -6.50 -17.43
N ALA A 8 2.45 -7.71 -17.98
CA ALA A 8 2.67 -7.94 -19.41
C ALA A 8 1.57 -7.31 -20.30
N ILE A 9 0.31 -7.31 -19.85
CA ILE A 9 -0.81 -6.68 -20.56
C ILE A 9 -1.00 -5.18 -20.21
N GLY A 10 -0.06 -4.57 -19.49
CA GLY A 10 -0.09 -3.14 -19.16
C GLY A 10 -1.12 -2.70 -18.12
N ARG A 11 -1.74 -3.65 -17.39
CA ARG A 11 -2.68 -3.33 -16.28
C ARG A 11 -1.94 -2.95 -15.01
N LEU A 12 -0.76 -3.52 -14.79
CA LEU A 12 0.17 -3.13 -13.74
C LEU A 12 1.42 -2.47 -14.34
N GLN A 13 2.13 -1.74 -13.48
CA GLN A 13 3.44 -1.17 -13.74
C GLN A 13 4.39 -1.60 -12.62
N ALA A 14 5.67 -1.76 -12.95
CA ALA A 14 6.69 -1.91 -11.93
C ALA A 14 6.72 -0.67 -11.02
N HIS A 15 6.87 -0.89 -9.73
CA HIS A 15 6.89 0.17 -8.73
C HIS A 15 7.86 -0.19 -7.61
N GLN A 16 8.72 0.77 -7.26
CA GLN A 16 9.57 0.69 -6.08
C GLN A 16 8.96 1.60 -5.00
N PRO A 17 8.18 1.06 -4.05
CA PRO A 17 7.62 1.87 -2.98
C PRO A 17 8.71 2.21 -1.95
N ASP A 18 8.59 3.38 -1.33
CA ASP A 18 9.37 3.74 -0.16
C ASP A 18 8.64 3.36 1.14
N ALA A 19 9.40 3.21 2.22
CA ALA A 19 8.83 2.85 3.52
C ALA A 19 7.83 3.91 4.04
N ALA A 20 8.09 5.19 3.74
CA ALA A 20 7.23 6.30 4.13
C ALA A 20 5.88 6.25 3.42
N GLY A 21 5.85 5.95 2.11
CA GLY A 21 4.64 5.79 1.32
C GLY A 21 3.81 4.61 1.79
N ILE A 22 4.43 3.45 2.05
CA ILE A 22 3.74 2.29 2.61
C ILE A 22 3.12 2.63 3.97
N ALA A 23 3.87 3.28 4.86
CA ALA A 23 3.38 3.67 6.18
C ALA A 23 2.19 4.64 6.10
N LYS A 24 2.26 5.64 5.22
CA LYS A 24 1.15 6.60 4.97
C LYS A 24 -0.09 5.89 4.45
N LEU A 25 0.09 4.99 3.48
CA LEU A 25 -1.02 4.25 2.87
C LEU A 25 -1.67 3.28 3.88
N LEU A 26 -0.87 2.62 4.71
CA LEU A 26 -1.33 1.78 5.81
C LEU A 26 -2.10 2.59 6.86
N GLN A 27 -1.61 3.77 7.24
CA GLN A 27 -2.30 4.65 8.17
C GLN A 27 -3.63 5.15 7.60
N ALA A 28 -3.69 5.46 6.30
CA ALA A 28 -4.93 5.82 5.63
C ALA A 28 -5.96 4.66 5.67
N ALA A 29 -5.52 3.43 5.41
CA ALA A 29 -6.39 2.26 5.48
C ALA A 29 -6.94 2.05 6.90
N ARG A 30 -6.11 2.23 7.93
CA ARG A 30 -6.55 2.12 9.34
C ARG A 30 -7.61 3.15 9.69
N ARG A 31 -7.45 4.40 9.24
CA ARG A 31 -8.42 5.47 9.47
C ARG A 31 -9.76 5.15 8.81
N ASN A 32 -9.73 4.81 7.52
CA ASN A 32 -10.94 4.43 6.79
C ASN A 32 -11.66 3.21 7.39
N LEU A 33 -10.91 2.25 7.96
CA LEU A 33 -11.50 1.14 8.70
C LEU A 33 -12.21 1.61 9.97
N ALA A 34 -11.58 2.51 10.75
CA ALA A 34 -12.20 3.09 11.93
C ALA A 34 -13.46 3.89 11.58
N ASP A 35 -13.40 4.72 10.52
CA ASP A 35 -14.51 5.54 10.04
C ASP A 35 -15.70 4.67 9.61
N ALA A 36 -15.45 3.53 8.96
CA ALA A 36 -16.50 2.59 8.57
C ALA A 36 -17.29 2.01 9.76
N HIS A 37 -16.68 2.02 10.95
CA HIS A 37 -17.28 1.52 12.20
C HIS A 37 -18.01 2.59 13.01
N VAL A 38 -17.95 3.87 12.63
CA VAL A 38 -18.64 4.95 13.33
C VAL A 38 -20.15 4.81 13.11
N ALA A 39 -20.90 4.49 14.17
CA ALA A 39 -22.33 4.24 14.08
C ALA A 39 -23.19 5.50 13.85
N GLN A 40 -22.61 6.67 14.12
CA GLN A 40 -23.25 7.98 14.04
C GLN A 40 -23.33 8.53 12.60
N VAL A 41 -22.64 7.91 11.65
CA VAL A 41 -22.70 8.27 10.22
C VAL A 41 -23.59 7.30 9.44
N SER A 42 -24.12 7.77 8.30
CA SER A 42 -24.98 6.96 7.44
C SER A 42 -24.30 5.67 6.97
N THR A 43 -25.10 4.66 6.64
CA THR A 43 -24.63 3.42 6.04
C THR A 43 -23.82 3.64 4.76
N ASP A 44 -24.23 4.62 3.96
CA ASP A 44 -23.58 4.96 2.69
C ASP A 44 -22.17 5.51 2.93
N ASN A 45 -22.02 6.43 3.90
CA ASN A 45 -20.70 6.96 4.26
C ASN A 45 -19.79 5.89 4.86
N ARG A 46 -20.35 4.95 5.63
CA ARG A 46 -19.62 3.81 6.17
C ARG A 46 -19.17 2.85 5.07
N PHE A 47 -19.99 2.65 4.06
CA PHE A 47 -19.65 1.88 2.87
C PHE A 47 -18.50 2.55 2.10
N ASP A 48 -18.57 3.87 1.87
CA ASP A 48 -17.50 4.61 1.20
C ASP A 48 -16.16 4.51 1.94
N ALA A 49 -16.18 4.60 3.27
CA ALA A 49 -15.01 4.41 4.11
C ALA A 49 -14.46 2.97 3.98
N ALA A 50 -15.32 1.96 4.06
CA ALA A 50 -14.91 0.56 3.89
C ALA A 50 -14.31 0.30 2.50
N TYR A 51 -14.92 0.85 1.44
CA TYR A 51 -14.40 0.74 0.08
C TYR A 51 -13.01 1.37 -0.07
N LYS A 52 -12.80 2.58 0.47
CA LYS A 52 -11.49 3.24 0.49
C LYS A 52 -10.46 2.41 1.24
N CYS A 53 -10.83 1.79 2.37
CA CYS A 53 -9.94 0.90 3.11
C CYS A 53 -9.50 -0.29 2.24
N ILE A 54 -10.44 -1.01 1.61
CA ILE A 54 -10.14 -2.17 0.76
C ILE A 54 -9.23 -1.77 -0.41
N MET A 55 -9.53 -0.65 -1.05
CA MET A 55 -8.69 -0.10 -2.13
C MET A 55 -7.25 0.17 -1.67
N GLN A 56 -7.08 0.76 -0.50
CA GLN A 56 -5.76 1.04 0.06
C GLN A 56 -5.01 -0.24 0.45
N CYS A 57 -5.72 -1.24 0.98
CA CYS A 57 -5.15 -2.57 1.22
C CYS A 57 -4.71 -3.26 -0.09
N ALA A 58 -5.49 -3.14 -1.16
CA ALA A 58 -5.15 -3.68 -2.48
C ALA A 58 -3.87 -3.04 -3.04
N MET A 59 -3.79 -1.70 -2.95
CA MET A 59 -2.61 -0.96 -3.36
C MET A 59 -1.38 -1.36 -2.54
N LEU A 60 -1.50 -1.50 -1.21
CA LEU A 60 -0.40 -1.97 -0.36
C LEU A 60 0.09 -3.37 -0.77
N GLY A 61 -0.83 -4.29 -1.05
CA GLY A 61 -0.50 -5.63 -1.53
C GLY A 61 0.30 -5.60 -2.84
N LEU A 62 -0.12 -4.77 -3.79
CA LEU A 62 0.61 -4.56 -5.05
C LEU A 62 2.00 -3.95 -4.80
N TRP A 63 2.08 -2.91 -3.98
CA TRP A 63 3.34 -2.21 -3.68
C TRP A 63 4.34 -3.16 -3.02
N ALA A 64 3.89 -3.96 -2.05
CA ALA A 64 4.73 -4.97 -1.39
C ALA A 64 5.26 -6.04 -2.36
N ASN A 65 4.59 -6.24 -3.50
CA ASN A 65 5.02 -7.14 -4.57
C ASN A 65 5.78 -6.41 -5.70
N GLY A 66 6.10 -5.13 -5.55
CA GLY A 66 6.85 -4.34 -6.54
C GLY A 66 6.02 -3.83 -7.71
N TYR A 67 4.69 -3.71 -7.54
CA TYR A 67 3.76 -3.28 -8.59
C TYR A 67 2.87 -2.13 -8.15
N ARG A 68 2.33 -1.39 -9.13
CA ARG A 68 1.20 -0.47 -8.96
C ARG A 68 0.24 -0.60 -10.13
N THR A 69 -1.01 -0.19 -9.97
CA THR A 69 -1.96 -0.12 -11.07
C THR A 69 -1.62 1.00 -12.05
N SER A 70 -1.86 0.78 -13.34
CA SER A 70 -1.76 1.86 -14.34
C SER A 70 -2.95 2.81 -14.24
N THR A 71 -2.74 4.02 -13.73
CA THR A 71 -3.81 5.03 -13.57
C THR A 71 -4.30 5.60 -14.90
N SER A 72 -3.52 5.44 -15.97
CA SER A 72 -3.90 5.80 -17.35
C SER A 72 -4.83 4.79 -18.02
N GLN A 73 -5.07 3.63 -17.39
CA GLN A 73 -5.93 2.59 -17.94
C GLN A 73 -7.30 2.58 -17.23
N PRO A 74 -8.41 2.42 -17.99
CA PRO A 74 -9.72 2.25 -17.39
C PRO A 74 -9.78 0.95 -16.56
N GLY A 75 -10.53 0.97 -15.46
CA GLY A 75 -10.68 -0.19 -14.58
C GLY A 75 -9.48 -0.45 -13.67
N HIS A 76 -8.63 0.55 -13.39
CA HIS A 76 -7.52 0.40 -12.45
C HIS A 76 -7.98 0.10 -11.02
N HIS A 77 -9.13 0.64 -10.58
CA HIS A 77 -9.74 0.25 -9.30
C HIS A 77 -10.13 -1.23 -9.26
N GLN A 78 -10.80 -1.71 -10.31
CA GLN A 78 -11.16 -3.12 -10.44
C GLN A 78 -9.92 -4.01 -10.45
N THR A 79 -8.87 -3.61 -11.19
CA THR A 79 -7.60 -4.33 -11.25
C THR A 79 -6.94 -4.43 -9.86
N ALA A 80 -6.94 -3.34 -9.09
CA ALA A 80 -6.44 -3.35 -7.72
C ALA A 80 -7.19 -4.37 -6.87
N ILE A 81 -8.53 -4.30 -6.84
CA ILE A 81 -9.36 -5.20 -6.02
C ILE A 81 -9.16 -6.67 -6.44
N GLN A 82 -9.13 -6.97 -7.74
CA GLN A 82 -8.91 -8.33 -8.23
C GLN A 82 -7.53 -8.88 -7.81
N SER A 83 -6.52 -8.02 -7.71
CA SER A 83 -5.18 -8.40 -7.27
C SER A 83 -5.07 -8.73 -5.78
N LEU A 84 -6.10 -8.45 -4.96
CA LEU A 84 -6.12 -8.80 -3.53
C LEU A 84 -5.89 -10.29 -3.29
N GLY A 85 -6.54 -11.14 -4.09
CA GLY A 85 -6.38 -12.60 -4.00
C GLY A 85 -4.96 -13.06 -4.35
N LEU A 86 -4.25 -12.30 -5.18
CA LEU A 86 -2.87 -12.61 -5.60
C LEU A 86 -1.81 -12.08 -4.62
N THR A 87 -2.13 -11.00 -3.90
CA THR A 87 -1.15 -10.26 -3.09
C THR A 87 -1.27 -10.53 -1.60
N MET A 88 -2.47 -10.81 -1.09
CA MET A 88 -2.73 -10.97 0.36
C MET A 88 -3.17 -12.38 0.76
N GLY A 89 -3.23 -13.32 -0.18
CA GLY A 89 -3.59 -14.72 0.11
C GLY A 89 -5.00 -14.88 0.68
N VAL A 90 -5.87 -13.88 0.49
CA VAL A 90 -7.27 -13.95 0.91
C VAL A 90 -7.98 -14.86 -0.10
N ALA A 91 -8.43 -16.03 0.36
CA ALA A 91 -9.22 -16.92 -0.46
C ALA A 91 -10.46 -16.18 -1.01
N HIS A 92 -10.91 -16.56 -2.21
CA HIS A 92 -12.15 -16.06 -2.84
C HIS A 92 -13.40 -16.57 -2.09
N SER A 93 -13.44 -16.42 -0.77
CA SER A 93 -14.64 -16.67 0.03
C SER A 93 -15.63 -15.54 -0.24
N ARG A 94 -16.80 -15.91 -0.80
CA ARG A 94 -17.92 -15.04 -1.17
C ARG A 94 -17.95 -13.76 -0.35
N THR A 95 -17.79 -12.64 -1.03
CA THR A 95 -17.93 -11.27 -0.55
C THR A 95 -19.38 -10.93 -0.19
N SER A 96 -20.15 -11.87 0.38
CA SER A 96 -21.54 -11.66 0.83
C SER A 96 -21.62 -11.17 2.28
N SER A 97 -20.51 -11.20 3.01
CA SER A 97 -20.34 -10.49 4.26
C SER A 97 -18.90 -9.98 4.32
N CYS A 98 -18.68 -8.72 3.92
CA CYS A 98 -17.45 -8.03 4.27
C CYS A 98 -17.51 -7.72 5.78
N SER A 99 -17.47 -8.75 6.61
CA SER A 99 -17.29 -8.59 8.04
C SER A 99 -15.89 -7.99 8.21
N MET A 100 -15.78 -6.84 8.86
CA MET A 100 -14.55 -6.04 8.95
C MET A 100 -13.35 -6.83 9.54
N HIS A 101 -13.61 -7.99 10.13
CA HIS A 101 -12.64 -9.04 10.45
C HIS A 101 -11.76 -9.47 9.26
N CYS A 102 -12.31 -9.57 8.05
CA CYS A 102 -11.56 -9.98 6.86
C CYS A 102 -10.55 -8.90 6.42
N VAL A 103 -10.93 -7.62 6.54
CA VAL A 103 -10.06 -6.46 6.27
C VAL A 103 -8.93 -6.38 7.30
N GLY A 104 -9.23 -6.63 8.58
CA GLY A 104 -8.22 -6.69 9.65
C GLY A 104 -7.20 -7.82 9.45
N ASN A 105 -7.62 -8.98 8.93
CA ASN A 105 -6.70 -10.07 8.60
C ASN A 105 -5.87 -9.78 7.35
N ALA A 106 -6.45 -9.14 6.34
CA ALA A 106 -5.73 -8.70 5.16
C ALA A 106 -4.61 -7.71 5.53
N MET A 107 -4.93 -6.72 6.37
CA MET A 107 -3.96 -5.74 6.87
C MET A 107 -2.82 -6.38 7.69
N ARG A 108 -3.12 -7.41 8.49
CA ARG A 108 -2.09 -8.22 9.19
C ARG A 108 -1.21 -9.02 8.21
N ALA A 109 -1.79 -9.55 7.14
CA ALA A 109 -1.03 -10.26 6.10
C ALA A 109 -0.10 -9.31 5.34
N THR A 110 -0.52 -8.08 5.02
CA THR A 110 0.32 -7.08 4.35
C THR A 110 1.56 -6.73 5.20
N MET A 111 1.41 -6.60 6.52
CA MET A 111 2.54 -6.35 7.43
C MET A 111 3.55 -7.50 7.47
N LYS A 112 3.12 -8.75 7.23
CA LYS A 112 4.04 -9.90 7.14
C LYS A 112 4.80 -9.94 5.81
N VAL A 113 4.20 -9.45 4.73
CA VAL A 113 4.81 -9.44 3.38
C VAL A 113 5.78 -8.27 3.20
N THR A 114 5.55 -7.13 3.86
CA THR A 114 6.53 -6.05 3.93
C THR A 114 7.72 -6.42 4.81
N ARG A 115 8.61 -7.30 4.34
CA ARG A 115 10.00 -7.40 4.84
C ARG A 115 10.78 -6.15 4.43
N PHE A 116 10.31 -4.98 4.83
CA PHE A 116 11.21 -3.84 4.92
C PHE A 116 12.13 -4.13 6.10
N PRO A 117 13.47 -4.16 5.91
CA PRO A 117 14.34 -4.19 7.06
C PRO A 117 13.96 -3.01 7.96
N PRO A 118 13.84 -3.19 9.29
CA PRO A 118 13.61 -2.06 10.16
C PRO A 118 14.70 -1.02 9.87
N PRO A 119 14.39 0.29 9.96
CA PRO A 119 15.47 1.28 9.94
C PRO A 119 16.46 0.85 11.02
N ARG A 120 17.71 0.56 10.63
CA ARG A 120 18.74 0.23 11.61
C ARG A 120 18.87 1.43 12.52
N CYS A 121 18.25 1.37 13.69
CA CYS A 121 18.56 2.29 14.77
C CYS A 121 20.04 2.07 15.09
N ARG A 122 20.91 2.95 14.58
CA ARG A 122 22.25 3.08 15.16
C ARG A 122 22.04 3.41 16.63
N PRO A 123 22.71 2.71 17.56
CA PRO A 123 22.62 3.07 18.97
C PRO A 123 23.00 4.54 19.12
N ALA A 124 22.18 5.28 19.85
CA ALA A 124 22.34 6.70 20.07
C ALA A 124 23.71 6.95 20.71
N SER A 125 24.68 7.43 19.91
CA SER A 125 25.87 8.04 20.46
C SER A 125 25.47 9.41 21.01
N ASN A 126 25.75 9.57 22.29
CA ASN A 126 25.49 10.76 23.10
C ASN A 126 26.08 12.02 22.44
N LYS A 127 25.25 12.90 21.85
CA LYS A 127 25.56 14.31 21.59
C LYS A 127 24.29 15.17 21.42
N PRO A 128 24.30 16.45 21.83
CA PRO A 128 23.08 17.21 22.08
C PRO A 128 22.43 17.75 20.80
N ARG A 129 21.11 17.93 20.92
CA ARG A 129 20.15 18.54 19.99
C ARG A 129 20.77 19.68 19.19
N ASN A 130 20.73 19.57 17.85
CA ASN A 130 20.54 20.64 16.84
C ASN A 130 20.92 20.11 15.44
N CYS A 131 19.98 19.51 14.69
CA CYS A 131 20.18 19.16 13.28
C CYS A 131 18.86 19.26 12.50
N TRP A 132 18.55 20.43 11.95
CA TRP A 132 17.82 20.50 10.68
C TRP A 132 18.88 20.64 9.57
N PRO A 133 18.98 19.73 8.59
CA PRO A 133 19.72 20.00 7.38
C PRO A 133 18.78 20.49 6.27
N VAL A 134 19.05 21.73 5.86
CA VAL A 134 18.68 22.36 4.58
C VAL A 134 19.12 21.45 3.41
N PRO A 135 18.32 21.23 2.36
CA PRO A 135 18.79 20.51 1.18
C PRO A 135 19.76 21.38 0.37
N LYS A 136 21.03 20.95 0.31
CA LYS A 136 21.99 21.48 -0.67
C LYS A 136 21.71 20.86 -2.03
N THR A 137 21.29 21.69 -2.96
CA THR A 137 21.36 21.47 -4.41
C THR A 137 22.78 21.04 -4.81
N GLY A 138 22.90 19.96 -5.59
CA GLY A 138 24.18 19.47 -6.09
C GLY A 138 23.99 18.61 -7.34
N PHE A 139 24.11 19.27 -8.48
CA PHE A 139 24.15 18.72 -9.83
C PHE A 139 25.54 18.10 -10.10
N VAL A 140 25.63 16.86 -10.61
CA VAL A 140 26.84 16.33 -11.29
C VAL A 140 26.42 15.30 -12.37
N PRO A 141 27.03 15.30 -13.58
CA PRO A 141 26.50 14.66 -14.79
C PRO A 141 27.04 13.24 -15.07
N ILE A 142 26.48 12.67 -16.14
CA ILE A 142 26.66 11.33 -16.75
C ILE A 142 28.10 11.05 -17.19
N ALA A 143 28.54 9.78 -17.09
CA ALA A 143 29.55 9.20 -17.97
C ALA A 143 29.17 7.76 -18.38
N PRO A 144 29.39 7.33 -19.64
CA PRO A 144 29.08 6.00 -20.14
C PRO A 144 30.25 5.03 -19.90
N ILE A 145 29.97 3.73 -19.84
CA ILE A 145 31.01 2.69 -19.83
C ILE A 145 30.78 1.76 -21.02
N SER A 146 31.89 1.56 -21.72
CA SER A 146 32.18 0.80 -22.94
C SER A 146 31.74 -0.65 -22.97
#